data_AF-A0ABD5LX48-F1
#
_entry.id   AF-A0ABD5LX48-F1
#
_cell.length_a   1.000
_cell.length_b   1.000
_cell.length_c   1.000
_cell.angle_alpha   90.00
_cell.angle_beta   90.00
_cell.angle_gamma   90.00
#
_symmetry.space_group_name_H-M   'P 1'
#
loop_
_entity.id
_entity.type
_entity.pdbx_description
1 polymer ?
#
loop_
_entity_poly.entity_id
_entity_poly.type
_entity_poly.pdbx_seq_one_letter_code
_entity_poly.pdbx_strand_id
1 'polypeptide(L)'
;MTRFGERELHYAFGALGELTSLQVNQHAPLQFSYNAVGQEYLRRSHAGFVNSSHYTATGLLAHQRAGRGTEQFFTIDTSPSPTTAILYGCAPQLSI
;
A
#
# COMPACT_ATOMS: atom_id res chain seq x y z
N MET A 1 -21.97 -14.51 -4.42
CA MET A 1 -21.63 -13.60 -5.53
C MET A 1 -22.27 -12.26 -5.24
N THR A 2 -21.47 -11.23 -5.01
CA THR A 2 -21.95 -9.90 -4.60
C THR A 2 -22.05 -9.02 -5.83
N ARG A 3 -23.19 -8.34 -5.99
CA ARG A 3 -23.43 -7.44 -7.13
C ARG A 3 -23.79 -6.05 -6.64
N PHE A 4 -23.26 -5.04 -7.33
CA PHE A 4 -23.59 -3.65 -7.14
C PHE A 4 -24.09 -3.07 -8.46
N GLY A 5 -25.43 -3.00 -8.62
CA GLY A 5 -26.06 -2.80 -9.92
C GLY A 5 -25.68 -3.94 -10.88
N GLU A 6 -25.16 -3.58 -12.06
CA GLU A 6 -24.70 -4.54 -13.07
C GLU A 6 -23.27 -5.05 -12.84
N ARG A 7 -22.59 -4.55 -11.81
CA ARG A 7 -21.18 -4.88 -11.54
C ARG A 7 -21.08 -6.07 -10.59
N GLU A 8 -20.30 -7.06 -10.97
CA GLU A 8 -19.89 -8.16 -10.12
C GLU A 8 -18.70 -7.74 -9.26
N LEU A 9 -18.76 -8.06 -7.97
CA LEU A 9 -17.70 -7.78 -7.01
C LEU A 9 -17.15 -9.09 -6.47
N HIS A 10 -15.84 -9.26 -6.58
CA HIS A 10 -15.10 -10.27 -5.84
C HIS A 10 -14.19 -9.58 -4.84
N TYR A 11 -14.18 -10.07 -3.61
CA TYR A 11 -13.33 -9.55 -2.56
C TYR A 11 -12.79 -10.69 -1.71
N ALA A 12 -11.63 -10.44 -1.11
CA ALA A 12 -11.04 -11.34 -0.12
C ALA A 12 -10.71 -10.53 1.13
N PHE A 13 -10.86 -11.17 2.28
CA PHE A 13 -10.49 -10.62 3.57
C PHE A 13 -9.31 -11.39 4.14
N GLY A 14 -8.41 -10.69 4.82
CA GLY A 14 -7.34 -11.31 5.61
C GLY A 14 -7.84 -11.80 6.96
N ALA A 15 -6.90 -12.28 7.77
CA ALA A 15 -7.21 -12.91 9.06
C ALA A 15 -7.78 -11.94 10.10
N LEU A 16 -7.52 -10.64 9.94
CA LEU A 16 -8.03 -9.59 10.82
C LEU A 16 -9.32 -8.95 10.28
N GLY A 17 -9.87 -9.49 9.18
CA GLY A 17 -11.06 -8.96 8.51
C GLY A 17 -10.78 -7.76 7.62
N GLU A 18 -9.53 -7.45 7.34
CA GLU A 18 -9.10 -6.39 6.43
C GLU A 18 -9.29 -6.80 4.96
N LEU A 19 -9.73 -5.87 4.11
CA LEU A 19 -9.94 -6.13 2.68
C LEU A 19 -8.58 -6.28 1.99
N THR A 20 -8.21 -7.48 1.54
CA THR A 20 -6.90 -7.74 0.91
C THR A 20 -6.96 -7.76 -0.62
N SER A 21 -8.15 -8.01 -1.18
CA SER A 21 -8.38 -8.00 -2.62
C SER A 21 -9.76 -7.42 -2.96
N LEU A 22 -9.84 -6.61 -4.01
CA LEU A 22 -11.09 -6.15 -4.60
C LEU A 22 -11.00 -6.22 -6.13
N GLN A 23 -11.96 -6.92 -6.74
CA GLN A 23 -12.12 -7.03 -8.18
C GLN A 23 -13.52 -6.58 -8.58
N VAL A 24 -13.59 -5.80 -9.65
CA VAL A 24 -14.84 -5.39 -10.28
C VAL A 24 -14.91 -6.04 -11.65
N ASN A 25 -15.93 -6.85 -11.89
CA ASN A 25 -16.08 -7.63 -13.12
C ASN A 25 -14.78 -8.39 -13.45
N GLN A 26 -14.33 -8.30 -14.70
CA GLN A 26 -13.13 -8.98 -15.20
C GLN A 26 -11.87 -8.09 -15.18
N HIS A 27 -11.90 -6.93 -14.50
CA HIS A 27 -10.72 -6.08 -14.40
C HIS A 27 -9.65 -6.69 -13.49
N ALA A 28 -8.39 -6.31 -13.69
CA ALA A 28 -7.31 -6.74 -12.81
C ALA A 28 -7.58 -6.29 -11.37
N PRO A 29 -7.54 -7.20 -10.37
CA PRO A 29 -7.88 -6.86 -8.99
C PRO A 29 -6.95 -5.79 -8.41
N LEU A 30 -7.48 -5.03 -7.46
CA LEU A 30 -6.69 -4.27 -6.50
C LEU A 30 -6.25 -5.20 -5.36
N GLN A 31 -4.96 -5.18 -5.03
CA GLN A 31 -4.40 -5.82 -3.84
C GLN A 31 -4.07 -4.74 -2.82
N PHE A 32 -4.36 -5.00 -1.55
CA PHE A 32 -4.15 -4.09 -0.43
C PHE A 32 -3.17 -4.72 0.56
N SER A 33 -2.32 -3.90 1.17
CA SER A 33 -1.37 -4.35 2.20
C SER A 33 -1.38 -3.39 3.37
N TYR A 34 -1.35 -3.97 4.57
CA TYR A 34 -1.53 -3.27 5.82
C TYR A 34 -0.31 -3.42 6.72
N ASN A 35 -0.01 -2.39 7.51
CA ASN A 35 1.00 -2.48 8.55
C ASN A 35 0.42 -3.19 9.81
N ALA A 36 1.26 -3.42 10.81
CA ALA A 36 0.87 -4.15 12.03
C ALA A 36 -0.26 -3.47 12.84
N VAL A 37 -0.50 -2.17 12.63
CA VAL A 37 -1.58 -1.42 13.28
C VAL A 37 -2.81 -1.25 12.39
N GLY A 38 -2.86 -1.92 11.24
CA GLY A 38 -4.02 -1.98 10.35
C GLY A 38 -4.16 -0.82 9.37
N GLN A 39 -3.13 0.00 9.17
CA GLN A 39 -3.15 1.07 8.16
C GLN A 39 -2.70 0.53 6.80
N GLU A 40 -3.45 0.83 5.75
CA GLU A 40 -3.09 0.50 4.38
C GLU A 40 -1.86 1.31 3.95
N TYR A 41 -0.73 0.66 3.67
CA TYR A 41 0.49 1.35 3.20
C TYR A 41 0.75 1.12 1.72
N LEU A 42 0.13 0.11 1.11
CA LEU A 42 0.30 -0.21 -0.30
C LEU A 42 -1.00 -0.72 -0.91
N ARG A 43 -1.33 -0.17 -2.08
CA ARG A 43 -2.38 -0.65 -2.97
C ARG A 43 -1.83 -0.79 -4.37
N ARG A 44 -2.08 -1.91 -5.03
CA ARG A 44 -1.59 -2.15 -6.39
C ARG A 44 -2.54 -2.95 -7.24
N SER A 45 -2.36 -2.85 -8.56
CA SER A 45 -2.97 -3.74 -9.53
C SER A 45 -1.95 -4.09 -10.60
N HIS A 46 -1.97 -5.34 -11.06
CA HIS A 46 -1.15 -5.82 -12.17
C HIS A 46 -1.44 -5.11 -13.50
N ALA A 47 -2.54 -4.35 -13.59
CA ALA A 47 -2.78 -3.41 -14.70
C ALA A 47 -1.84 -2.19 -14.68
N GLY A 48 -0.90 -2.12 -13.73
CA GLY A 48 0.13 -1.10 -13.63
C GLY A 48 -0.24 0.07 -12.74
N PHE A 49 -1.19 -0.08 -11.82
CA PHE A 49 -1.50 0.94 -10.80
C PHE A 49 -0.78 0.62 -9.50
N VAL A 50 -0.19 1.62 -8.83
CA VAL A 50 0.30 1.53 -7.46
C VAL A 50 -0.02 2.83 -6.71
N ASN A 51 -0.39 2.70 -5.44
CA ASN A 51 -0.45 3.79 -4.46
C ASN A 51 0.29 3.34 -3.20
N SER A 52 1.25 4.13 -2.73
CA SER A 52 1.91 3.95 -1.44
C SER A 52 1.57 5.08 -0.48
N SER A 53 1.42 4.74 0.79
CA SER A 53 1.04 5.67 1.86
C SER A 53 1.90 5.44 3.11
N HIS A 54 2.45 6.51 3.67
CA HIS A 54 3.26 6.51 4.88
C HIS A 54 2.60 7.36 5.95
N TYR A 55 2.65 6.88 7.18
CA TYR A 55 2.01 7.53 8.32
C TYR A 55 3.06 7.99 9.35
N THR A 56 2.78 9.10 10.02
CA THR A 56 3.51 9.53 11.21
C THR A 56 3.28 8.55 12.37
N ALA A 57 4.09 8.65 13.43
CA ALA A 57 3.89 7.87 14.66
C ALA A 57 2.52 8.10 15.31
N THR A 58 1.89 9.26 15.09
CA THR A 58 0.54 9.59 15.58
C THR A 58 -0.57 9.14 14.61
N GLY A 59 -0.22 8.48 13.51
CA GLY A 59 -1.17 7.93 12.54
C GLY A 59 -1.64 8.91 11.45
N LEU A 60 -1.01 10.09 11.32
CA LEU A 60 -1.35 11.05 10.26
C LEU A 60 -0.67 10.67 8.95
N LEU A 61 -1.32 10.89 7.80
CA LEU A 61 -0.70 10.66 6.49
C LEU A 61 0.44 11.66 6.28
N ALA A 62 1.67 11.16 6.19
CA ALA A 62 2.88 11.96 6.00
C ALA A 62 3.26 12.08 4.52
N HIS A 63 3.21 10.96 3.80
CA HIS A 63 3.53 10.91 2.37
C HIS A 63 2.57 9.97 1.66
N GLN A 64 2.15 10.36 0.46
CA GLN A 64 1.40 9.49 -0.42
C GLN A 64 1.88 9.68 -1.85
N ARG A 65 1.96 8.57 -2.57
CA ARG A 65 2.29 8.56 -4.00
C ARG A 65 1.34 7.62 -4.70
N ALA A 66 0.90 7.99 -5.88
CA ALA A 66 0.09 7.13 -6.73
C ALA A 66 0.48 7.32 -8.18
N GLY A 67 0.43 6.25 -8.96
CA GLY A 67 0.78 6.33 -10.37
C GLY A 67 1.00 4.96 -11.00
N ARG A 68 1.79 4.96 -12.07
CA ARG A 68 2.11 3.74 -12.79
C ARG A 68 3.16 2.94 -12.01
N GLY A 69 2.83 1.70 -11.66
CA GLY A 69 3.73 0.75 -11.02
C GLY A 69 4.89 0.40 -11.95
N THR A 70 5.96 1.17 -11.86
CA THR A 70 7.27 0.86 -12.43
C THR A 70 8.20 0.47 -11.29
N GLU A 71 9.32 -0.22 -11.56
CA GLU A 71 10.26 -0.61 -10.49
C GLU A 71 10.74 0.59 -9.66
N GLN A 72 10.89 1.76 -10.30
CA GLN A 72 11.25 3.02 -9.66
C GLN A 72 10.23 3.51 -8.62
N PHE A 73 8.97 3.07 -8.70
CA PHE A 73 7.93 3.43 -7.74
C PHE A 73 8.21 2.83 -6.35
N PHE A 74 8.76 1.62 -6.28
CA PHE A 74 9.05 0.92 -5.04
C PHE A 74 10.39 1.34 -4.41
N THR A 75 11.35 1.82 -5.22
CA THR A 75 12.71 2.18 -4.74
C THR A 75 12.74 3.40 -3.83
N ILE A 76 11.81 4.35 -3.98
CA ILE A 76 11.80 5.59 -3.18
C ILE A 76 10.91 5.45 -1.93
N ASP A 77 10.08 4.40 -1.87
CA ASP A 77 9.16 4.13 -0.78
C ASP A 77 9.83 3.39 0.40
N THR A 78 11.03 2.84 0.17
CA THR A 78 11.88 2.20 1.19
C THR A 78 12.78 3.17 1.94
N SER A 79 12.75 4.47 1.64
CA SER A 79 13.45 5.47 2.46
C SER A 79 12.69 5.57 3.79
N PRO A 80 13.28 5.15 4.93
CA PRO A 80 12.67 5.45 6.21
C PRO A 80 12.48 6.96 6.30
N SER A 81 11.30 7.40 6.75
CA SER A 81 11.16 8.76 7.26
C SER A 81 12.34 9.03 8.19
N PRO A 82 13.02 10.19 8.12
CA PRO A 82 14.15 10.48 9.00
C PRO A 82 13.77 10.32 10.47
N THR A 83 12.49 10.43 10.82
CA THR A 83 11.98 10.17 12.17
C THR A 83 12.00 8.68 12.57
N THR A 84 11.83 7.74 11.62
CA THR A 84 11.88 6.29 11.87
C THR A 84 13.32 5.77 11.96
N ALA A 85 14.27 6.43 11.28
CA ALA A 85 15.69 6.08 11.35
C ALA A 85 16.29 6.36 12.75
N ILE A 86 15.81 7.39 13.45
CA ILE A 86 16.27 7.72 14.82
C ILE A 86 15.77 6.70 15.86
N LEU A 87 14.62 6.04 15.62
CA LEU A 87 14.03 5.11 16.60
C LEU A 87 14.57 3.68 16.51
N TYR A 88 15.16 3.28 15.37
CA TYR A 88 15.65 1.92 15.15
C TYR A 88 17.16 1.82 14.87
N GLY A 89 17.93 2.90 15.03
CA GLY A 89 19.40 2.85 14.95
C GLY A 89 19.97 2.45 13.57
N CYS A 90 19.15 2.45 12.52
CA CYS A 90 19.61 2.25 11.15
C CYS A 90 19.98 3.62 10.58
N ALA A 91 21.21 4.05 10.83
CA ALA A 91 21.78 5.18 10.12
C ALA A 91 21.78 4.85 8.61
N PRO A 92 21.38 5.78 7.72
CA PRO A 92 21.68 5.62 6.31
C PRO A 92 23.20 5.62 6.18
N GLN A 93 23.78 4.49 5.80
CA GLN A 93 25.18 4.47 5.37
C GLN A 93 25.27 5.33 4.12
N LEU A 94 25.77 6.55 4.28
CA LEU A 94 26.24 7.35 3.15
C LEU A 94 27.37 6.56 2.48
N SER A 95 27.11 6.04 1.29
CA SER A 95 28.19 5.72 0.37
C SER A 95 28.74 7.05 -0.16
N ILE A 96 30.00 7.32 0.18
CA ILE A 96 30.86 8.35 -0.43
C ILE A 96 31.02 8.06 -1.92
#